data_AF-A0A3A0UU17-F1
#
_entry.id   AF-A0A3A0UU17-F1
#
_cell.length_a   1.000
_cell.length_b   1.000
_cell.length_c   1.000
_cell.angle_alpha   90.00
_cell.angle_beta   90.00
_cell.angle_gamma   90.00
#
_symmetry.space_group_name_H-M   'P 1'
#
loop_
_entity.id
_entity.type
_entity.pdbx_description
1 polymer ?
#
loop_
_entity_poly.entity_id
_entity_poly.type
_entity_poly.pdbx_seq_one_letter_code
_entity_poly.pdbx_strand_id
1 'polypeptide(L)'
;PNGMSGFLMSFQMAIFSFVGIEMIGITAGETKNPHKTIPQAINNVPLRILLFYIGALAVIISIIPWNELDPEGSPFVKVFALVGIPFAAGMINFVVLTAAASAWNSGIFANSRTLFGLSDRKQAPPKFQATNRKGVPVVAILVTCALLLFAVLLNYFIPNATTVFV
;
A
#
# COMPACT_ATOMS: atom_id res chain seq x y z
N PRO A 1 -9.55 -25.94 -5.05
CA PRO A 1 -10.77 -25.69 -5.86
C PRO A 1 -10.49 -25.22 -7.29
N ASN A 2 -9.56 -24.27 -7.49
CA ASN A 2 -9.35 -23.62 -8.79
C ASN A 2 -8.12 -24.12 -9.59
N GLY A 3 -7.60 -25.31 -9.26
CA GLY A 3 -6.44 -25.91 -9.95
C GLY A 3 -5.15 -25.08 -9.90
N MET A 4 -4.18 -25.41 -10.75
CA MET A 4 -2.89 -24.70 -10.86
C MET A 4 -3.07 -23.25 -11.36
N SER A 5 -4.05 -23.00 -12.24
CA SER A 5 -4.35 -21.66 -12.77
C SER A 5 -4.87 -20.72 -11.68
N GLY A 6 -5.77 -21.18 -10.83
CA GLY A 6 -6.25 -20.41 -9.68
C GLY A 6 -5.15 -20.12 -8.66
N PHE A 7 -4.23 -21.06 -8.46
CA PHE A 7 -3.04 -20.82 -7.64
C PHE A 7 -2.19 -19.68 -8.21
N LEU A 8 -1.88 -19.71 -9.50
CA LEU A 8 -1.08 -18.67 -10.17
C LEU A 8 -1.77 -17.29 -10.12
N MET A 9 -3.08 -17.22 -10.33
CA MET A 9 -3.84 -15.96 -10.21
C MET A 9 -3.81 -15.41 -8.78
N SER A 10 -4.01 -16.27 -7.77
CA SER A 10 -3.93 -15.86 -6.36
C SER A 10 -2.52 -15.43 -5.96
N PHE A 11 -1.49 -16.02 -6.56
CA PHE A 11 -0.10 -15.71 -6.29
C PHE A 11 0.28 -14.28 -6.74
N GLN A 12 -0.21 -13.83 -7.90
CA GLN A 12 -0.07 -12.44 -8.35
C GLN A 12 -0.68 -11.46 -7.33
N MET A 13 -1.89 -11.75 -6.85
CA MET A 13 -2.59 -10.92 -5.87
C MET A 13 -1.83 -10.88 -4.53
N ALA A 14 -1.24 -12.00 -4.12
CA ALA A 14 -0.38 -12.08 -2.95
C ALA A 14 0.89 -11.23 -3.10
N ILE A 15 1.59 -11.30 -4.24
CA ILE A 15 2.77 -10.46 -4.51
C ILE A 15 2.41 -8.98 -4.47
N PHE A 16 1.27 -8.60 -5.06
CA PHE A 16 0.83 -7.21 -5.08
C PHE A 16 0.64 -6.63 -3.67
N SER A 17 0.31 -7.47 -2.69
CA SER A 17 0.17 -7.06 -1.28
C SER A 17 1.50 -6.69 -0.62
N PHE A 18 2.64 -7.03 -1.23
CA PHE A 18 3.98 -6.67 -0.75
C PHE A 18 4.57 -5.42 -1.43
N VAL A 19 3.83 -4.80 -2.35
CA VAL A 19 4.20 -3.48 -2.91
C VAL A 19 4.23 -2.45 -1.77
N GLY A 20 5.33 -1.70 -1.67
CA GLY A 20 5.59 -0.73 -0.61
C GLY A 20 6.86 -1.04 0.22
N ILE A 21 7.38 -2.27 0.16
CA ILE A 21 8.63 -2.63 0.86
C ILE A 21 9.84 -1.87 0.27
N GLU A 22 9.76 -1.44 -1.00
CA GLU A 22 10.77 -0.60 -1.65
C GLU A 22 11.03 0.72 -0.93
N MET A 23 10.08 1.18 -0.10
CA MET A 23 10.25 2.38 0.71
C MET A 23 11.47 2.26 1.65
N ILE A 24 11.82 1.05 2.10
CA ILE A 24 13.03 0.81 2.91
C ILE A 24 14.29 1.23 2.12
N GLY A 25 14.33 0.95 0.82
CA GLY A 25 15.45 1.35 -0.04
C GLY A 25 15.51 2.85 -0.27
N ILE A 26 14.37 3.49 -0.50
CA ILE A 26 14.29 4.95 -0.74
C ILE A 26 14.66 5.74 0.52
N THR A 27 14.22 5.28 1.69
CA THR A 27 14.50 5.93 2.97
C THR A 27 15.89 5.63 3.52
N ALA A 28 16.64 4.69 2.91
CA ALA A 28 17.99 4.35 3.34
C ALA A 28 18.95 5.56 3.34
N GLY A 29 18.83 6.45 2.36
CA GLY A 29 19.65 7.67 2.26
C GLY A 29 19.29 8.76 3.28
N GLU A 30 18.07 8.73 3.82
CA GLU A 30 17.57 9.72 4.80
C GLU A 30 17.59 9.16 6.25
N THR A 31 18.05 7.92 6.44
CA THR A 31 18.05 7.24 7.74
C THR A 31 19.27 7.61 8.58
N LYS A 32 19.08 7.98 9.86
CA LYS A 32 20.15 8.41 10.78
C LYS A 32 21.25 7.35 11.03
N ASN A 33 20.92 6.05 10.95
CA ASN A 33 21.84 4.92 11.13
C ASN A 33 21.54 3.77 10.16
N PRO A 34 21.91 3.89 8.87
CA PRO A 34 21.46 2.95 7.84
C PRO A 34 22.05 1.55 8.02
N HIS A 35 23.32 1.43 8.43
CA HIS A 35 24.00 0.13 8.63
C HIS A 35 23.35 -0.78 9.67
N LYS A 36 22.60 -0.22 10.63
CA LYS A 36 21.87 -1.01 11.64
C LYS A 36 20.37 -1.07 11.34
N THR A 37 19.78 0.07 10.99
CA THR A 37 18.32 0.20 10.84
C THR A 37 17.83 -0.51 9.58
N ILE A 38 18.57 -0.44 8.48
CA ILE A 38 18.15 -1.04 7.19
C ILE A 38 18.17 -2.57 7.27
N PRO A 39 19.24 -3.25 7.73
CA PRO A 39 19.21 -4.70 7.89
C PRO A 39 18.13 -5.17 8.87
N GLN A 40 17.91 -4.43 9.97
CA GLN A 40 16.84 -4.74 10.92
C GLN A 40 15.45 -4.61 10.28
N ALA A 41 15.21 -3.56 9.50
CA ALA A 41 13.95 -3.38 8.79
C ALA A 41 13.71 -4.48 7.76
N ILE A 42 14.73 -4.82 6.96
CA ILE A 42 14.67 -5.87 5.93
C ILE A 42 14.30 -7.23 6.56
N ASN A 43 14.87 -7.56 7.72
CA ASN A 43 14.59 -8.85 8.36
C ASN A 43 13.25 -8.88 9.10
N ASN A 44 12.85 -7.75 9.70
CA ASN A 44 11.66 -7.70 10.56
C ASN A 44 10.36 -7.43 9.79
N VAL A 45 10.40 -6.63 8.72
CA VAL A 45 9.20 -6.23 7.99
C VAL A 45 8.48 -7.44 7.35
N PRO A 46 9.15 -8.34 6.61
CA PRO A 46 8.49 -9.50 6.02
C PRO A 46 7.90 -10.44 7.08
N LEU A 47 8.64 -10.70 8.17
CA LEU A 47 8.14 -11.53 9.27
C LEU A 47 6.87 -10.95 9.88
N ARG A 48 6.86 -9.63 10.09
CA ARG A 48 5.71 -8.91 10.63
C ARG A 48 4.51 -8.97 9.68
N ILE A 49 4.72 -8.74 8.38
CA ILE A 49 3.67 -8.86 7.37
C ILE A 49 3.12 -10.29 7.34
N LEU A 50 3.99 -11.30 7.30
CA LEU A 50 3.59 -12.70 7.27
C LEU A 50 2.72 -13.06 8.49
N LEU A 51 3.18 -12.68 9.69
CA LEU A 51 2.46 -12.95 10.94
C LEU A 51 1.07 -12.29 10.95
N PHE A 52 0.98 -10.99 10.63
CA PHE A 52 -0.30 -10.29 10.67
C PHE A 52 -1.22 -10.66 9.50
N TYR A 53 -0.68 -10.87 8.30
CA TYR A 53 -1.47 -11.19 7.11
C TYR A 53 -2.00 -12.63 7.16
N ILE A 54 -1.11 -13.62 7.34
CA ILE A 54 -1.52 -15.03 7.42
C ILE A 54 -2.31 -15.28 8.70
N GLY A 55 -1.91 -14.67 9.82
CA GLY A 55 -2.64 -14.79 11.08
C GLY A 55 -4.05 -14.23 11.00
N ALA A 56 -4.24 -13.04 10.42
CA ALA A 56 -5.57 -12.48 10.23
C ALA A 56 -6.42 -13.33 9.28
N LEU A 57 -5.86 -13.80 8.17
CA LEU A 57 -6.57 -14.69 7.23
C LEU A 57 -6.97 -16.00 7.88
N ALA A 58 -6.09 -16.63 8.67
CA ALA A 58 -6.41 -17.86 9.37
C ALA A 58 -7.59 -17.66 10.34
N VAL A 59 -7.62 -16.54 11.07
CA VAL A 59 -8.73 -16.21 11.97
C VAL A 59 -10.02 -15.98 11.19
N ILE A 60 -9.98 -15.19 10.10
CA ILE A 60 -11.15 -14.90 9.27
C ILE A 60 -11.74 -16.18 8.67
N ILE A 61 -10.91 -17.03 8.07
CA ILE A 61 -11.35 -18.27 7.41
C ILE A 61 -11.84 -19.32 8.42
N SER A 62 -11.38 -19.24 9.67
CA SER A 62 -11.90 -20.09 10.77
C SER A 62 -13.32 -19.69 11.20
N ILE A 63 -13.73 -18.45 10.95
CA ILE A 63 -15.05 -17.92 11.34
C ILE A 63 -16.03 -17.95 10.15
N ILE A 64 -15.57 -17.49 8.98
CA ILE A 64 -16.37 -17.43 7.76
C ILE A 64 -15.72 -18.39 6.76
N PRO A 65 -16.44 -19.43 6.29
CA PRO A 65 -15.86 -20.36 5.35
C PRO A 65 -15.49 -19.63 4.05
N TRP A 66 -14.34 -19.98 3.48
CA TRP A 66 -13.67 -19.23 2.40
C TRP A 66 -14.50 -19.11 1.10
N ASN A 67 -15.57 -19.89 0.96
CA ASN A 67 -16.52 -19.88 -0.15
C ASN A 67 -17.69 -18.89 0.03
N GLU A 68 -17.89 -18.31 1.23
CA GLU A 68 -18.97 -17.36 1.55
C GLU A 68 -18.44 -15.93 1.83
N LEU A 69 -17.15 -15.72 1.57
CA LEU A 69 -16.53 -14.40 1.59
C LEU A 69 -17.01 -13.61 0.37
N ASP A 70 -17.84 -12.62 0.64
CA ASP A 70 -18.32 -11.67 -0.35
C ASP A 70 -17.18 -10.71 -0.75
N PRO A 71 -16.81 -10.60 -2.04
CA PRO A 71 -15.75 -9.70 -2.49
C PRO A 71 -16.07 -8.21 -2.31
N GLU A 72 -17.34 -7.82 -2.23
CA GLU A 72 -17.74 -6.41 -2.24
C GLU A 72 -17.64 -5.74 -0.86
N GLY A 73 -17.63 -6.52 0.23
CA GLY A 73 -17.59 -6.03 1.61
C GLY A 73 -16.24 -6.25 2.29
N SER A 74 -15.90 -5.40 3.27
CA SER A 74 -14.69 -5.61 4.10
C SER A 74 -14.83 -6.88 4.95
N PRO A 75 -13.98 -7.91 4.77
CA PRO A 75 -14.06 -9.16 5.54
C PRO A 75 -13.89 -8.93 7.04
N PHE A 76 -13.04 -7.96 7.41
CA PHE A 76 -12.82 -7.58 8.80
C PHE A 76 -14.11 -7.05 9.44
N VAL A 77 -14.82 -6.16 8.74
CA VAL A 77 -16.09 -5.60 9.23
C VAL A 77 -17.14 -6.70 9.38
N LYS A 78 -17.21 -7.63 8.42
CA LYS A 78 -18.17 -8.75 8.44
C LYS A 78 -17.93 -9.68 9.64
N VAL A 79 -16.67 -10.02 9.92
CA VAL A 79 -16.32 -10.82 11.10
C VAL A 79 -16.72 -10.14 12.40
N PHE A 80 -16.43 -8.85 12.58
CA PHE A 80 -16.79 -8.13 13.81
C PHE A 80 -18.30 -7.89 13.95
N ALA A 81 -19.03 -7.77 12.84
CA ALA A 81 -20.49 -7.73 12.84
C ALA A 81 -21.10 -9.07 13.28
N LEU A 82 -20.57 -10.21 12.79
CA LEU A 82 -21.04 -11.55 13.17
C LEU A 82 -20.75 -11.90 14.64
N VAL A 83 -19.65 -11.38 15.20
CA VAL A 83 -19.32 -11.54 16.63
C VAL A 83 -20.23 -10.68 17.54
N GLY A 84 -21.07 -9.81 16.97
CA GLY A 84 -22.10 -9.09 17.72
C GLY A 84 -21.59 -7.83 18.43
N ILE A 85 -20.49 -7.22 17.95
CA ILE A 85 -19.94 -5.96 18.50
C ILE A 85 -20.04 -4.85 17.43
N PRO A 86 -21.18 -4.15 17.30
CA PRO A 86 -21.38 -3.13 16.27
C PRO A 86 -20.35 -1.99 16.34
N PHE A 87 -19.89 -1.65 17.54
CA PHE A 87 -18.86 -0.64 17.75
C PHE A 87 -17.49 -1.05 17.18
N ALA A 88 -17.17 -2.35 17.16
CA ALA A 88 -15.89 -2.85 16.65
C ALA A 88 -15.78 -2.68 15.14
N ALA A 89 -16.88 -2.82 14.39
CA ALA A 89 -16.92 -2.57 12.95
C ALA A 89 -16.48 -1.12 12.59
N GLY A 90 -17.01 -0.13 13.31
CA GLY A 90 -16.63 1.28 13.13
C GLY A 90 -15.17 1.57 13.47
N MET A 91 -14.68 1.03 14.60
CA MET A 91 -13.28 1.17 14.98
C MET A 91 -12.32 0.55 13.98
N ILE A 92 -12.64 -0.62 13.44
CA ILE A 92 -11.79 -1.30 12.46
C ILE A 92 -11.75 -0.53 11.15
N ASN A 93 -12.89 -0.02 10.67
CA ASN A 93 -12.91 0.87 9.50
C ASN A 93 -12.04 2.11 9.72
N PHE A 94 -12.11 2.73 10.90
CA PHE A 94 -11.26 3.86 11.24
C PHE A 94 -9.76 3.50 11.20
N VAL A 95 -9.38 2.35 11.77
CA VAL A 95 -7.99 1.86 11.73
C VAL A 95 -7.53 1.59 10.29
N VAL A 96 -8.38 0.94 9.48
CA VAL A 96 -8.07 0.63 8.07
C VAL A 96 -7.92 1.91 7.25
N LEU A 97 -8.81 2.88 7.40
CA LEU A 97 -8.72 4.17 6.70
C LEU A 97 -7.47 4.95 7.12
N THR A 98 -7.15 4.96 8.42
CA THR A 98 -5.94 5.62 8.93
C THR A 98 -4.67 4.93 8.42
N ALA A 99 -4.66 3.60 8.38
CA ALA A 99 -3.56 2.82 7.82
C ALA A 99 -3.39 3.07 6.31
N ALA A 100 -4.50 3.11 5.56
CA ALA A 100 -4.49 3.42 4.13
C ALA A 100 -3.96 4.84 3.85
N ALA A 101 -4.41 5.83 4.62
CA ALA A 101 -3.91 7.20 4.52
C ALA A 101 -2.40 7.28 4.83
N SER A 102 -1.92 6.56 5.84
CA SER A 102 -0.49 6.46 6.18
C SER A 102 0.31 5.82 5.04
N ALA A 103 -0.19 4.73 4.46
CA ALA A 103 0.43 4.07 3.31
C ALA A 103 0.52 4.98 2.08
N TRP A 104 -0.52 5.78 1.82
CA TRP A 104 -0.53 6.75 0.72
C TRP A 104 0.47 7.89 0.94
N ASN A 105 0.62 8.38 2.18
CA ASN A 105 1.64 9.37 2.51
C ASN A 105 3.06 8.84 2.21
N SER A 106 3.33 7.59 2.60
CA SER A 106 4.57 6.87 2.28
C SER A 106 4.78 6.71 0.77
N GLY A 107 3.73 6.39 0.01
CA GLY A 107 3.79 6.27 -1.45
C GLY A 107 4.09 7.60 -2.15
N ILE A 108 3.44 8.69 -1.75
CA ILE A 108 3.71 10.04 -2.27
C ILE A 108 5.16 10.44 -1.96
N PHE A 109 5.62 10.17 -0.74
CA PHE A 109 7.01 10.41 -0.34
C PHE A 109 7.99 9.63 -1.25
N ALA A 110 7.80 8.31 -1.37
CA ALA A 110 8.65 7.44 -2.18
C ALA A 110 8.74 7.91 -3.64
N ASN A 111 7.59 8.16 -4.26
CA ASN A 111 7.51 8.61 -5.65
C ASN A 111 8.17 9.98 -5.87
N SER A 112 8.00 10.90 -4.92
CA SER A 112 8.65 12.22 -5.00
C SER A 112 10.17 12.12 -4.98
N ARG A 113 10.74 11.19 -4.20
CA ARG A 113 12.19 10.95 -4.11
C ARG A 113 12.72 10.25 -5.36
N THR A 114 11.98 9.29 -5.89
CA THR A 114 12.31 8.65 -7.15
C THR A 114 12.35 9.67 -8.28
N LEU A 115 11.35 10.55 -8.38
CA LEU A 115 11.29 11.59 -9.41
C LEU A 115 12.42 12.63 -9.25
N PHE A 116 12.74 13.00 -8.01
CA PHE A 116 13.91 13.82 -7.70
C PHE A 116 15.22 13.15 -8.17
N GLY A 117 15.43 11.87 -7.83
CA GLY A 117 16.62 11.12 -8.24
C GLY A 117 16.74 10.95 -9.77
N LEU A 118 15.61 10.81 -10.47
CA LEU A 118 15.59 10.81 -11.94
C LEU A 118 15.97 12.17 -12.52
N SER A 119 15.53 13.27 -11.91
CA SER A 119 15.89 14.62 -12.36
C SER A 119 17.36 14.94 -12.16
N ASP A 120 17.95 14.47 -11.06
CA ASP A 120 19.39 14.59 -10.79
C ASP A 120 20.24 13.89 -11.86
N ARG A 121 19.76 12.74 -12.35
CA ARG A 121 20.37 11.98 -13.46
C ARG A 121 20.03 12.51 -14.86
N LYS A 122 19.39 13.69 -14.96
CA LYS A 122 18.90 14.29 -16.22
C LYS A 122 17.90 13.41 -17.00
N GLN A 123 17.24 12.48 -16.33
CA GLN A 123 16.21 11.60 -16.90
C GLN A 123 14.78 12.11 -16.67
N ALA A 124 14.62 13.17 -15.86
CA ALA A 124 13.36 13.88 -15.67
C ALA A 124 13.57 15.40 -15.74
N PRO A 125 12.51 16.19 -15.98
CA PRO A 125 12.59 17.65 -16.01
C PRO A 125 13.33 18.25 -14.80
N PRO A 126 14.20 19.26 -15.02
CA PRO A 126 15.03 19.84 -13.96
C PRO A 126 14.20 20.53 -12.86
N LYS A 127 12.93 20.85 -13.14
CA LYS A 127 11.98 21.39 -12.16
C LYS A 127 11.75 20.45 -10.96
N PHE A 128 11.96 19.14 -11.11
CA PHE A 128 11.81 18.17 -10.02
C PHE A 128 13.00 18.13 -9.06
N GLN A 129 14.14 18.72 -9.44
CA GLN A 129 15.33 18.83 -8.59
C GLN A 129 15.22 19.98 -7.58
N ALA A 130 14.26 20.89 -7.75
CA ALA A 130 14.07 22.03 -6.84
C ALA A 130 13.53 21.55 -5.48
N THR A 131 14.29 21.77 -4.41
CA THR A 131 13.90 21.47 -3.03
C THR A 131 13.63 22.74 -2.22
N ASN A 132 12.79 22.63 -1.19
CA ASN A 132 12.57 23.72 -0.24
C ASN A 132 13.73 23.81 0.78
N ARG A 133 13.69 24.80 1.68
CA ARG A 133 14.66 24.98 2.78
C ARG A 133 14.84 23.76 3.70
N LYS A 134 13.88 22.82 3.70
CA LYS A 134 13.91 21.58 4.49
C LYS A 134 14.35 20.36 3.66
N GLY A 135 14.83 20.55 2.43
CA GLY A 135 15.28 19.47 1.54
C GLY A 135 14.14 18.68 0.89
N VAL A 136 12.91 19.19 0.90
CA VAL A 136 11.74 18.48 0.35
C VAL A 136 11.48 18.92 -1.11
N PRO A 137 11.43 18.01 -2.10
CA PRO A 137 11.08 18.29 -3.49
C PRO A 137 9.57 18.56 -3.66
N VAL A 138 9.15 19.79 -3.38
CA VAL A 138 7.72 20.18 -3.39
C VAL A 138 7.09 20.02 -4.77
N VAL A 139 7.80 20.35 -5.84
CA VAL A 139 7.28 20.22 -7.22
C VAL A 139 6.99 18.76 -7.55
N ALA A 140 7.87 17.84 -7.17
CA ALA A 140 7.66 16.41 -7.38
C ALA A 140 6.43 15.91 -6.61
N ILE A 141 6.26 16.34 -5.35
CA ILE A 141 5.07 16.00 -4.54
C ILE A 141 3.79 16.50 -5.21
N LEU A 142 3.76 17.77 -5.65
CA LEU A 142 2.58 18.34 -6.29
C LEU A 142 2.21 17.60 -7.58
N VAL A 143 3.19 17.21 -8.39
CA VAL A 143 2.94 16.41 -9.60
C VAL A 143 2.43 15.02 -9.26
N THR A 144 3.02 14.33 -8.27
CA THR A 144 2.50 13.03 -7.82
C THR A 144 1.07 13.13 -7.32
N CYS A 145 0.75 14.14 -6.51
CA CYS A 145 -0.62 14.38 -6.04
C CYS A 145 -1.58 14.72 -7.19
N ALA A 146 -1.16 15.54 -8.16
CA ALA A 146 -1.98 15.87 -9.33
C ALA A 146 -2.27 14.64 -10.19
N LEU A 147 -1.28 13.77 -10.39
CA LEU A 147 -1.45 12.50 -11.12
C LEU A 147 -2.39 11.55 -10.39
N LEU A 148 -2.26 11.42 -9.06
CA LEU A 148 -3.17 10.62 -8.25
C LEU A 148 -4.61 11.16 -8.31
N LEU A 149 -4.78 12.48 -8.20
CA LEU A 149 -6.08 13.14 -8.31
C LEU A 149 -6.69 12.94 -9.70
N PHE A 150 -5.88 13.04 -10.75
CA PHE A 150 -6.30 12.75 -12.12
C PHE A 150 -6.72 11.28 -12.29
N ALA A 151 -5.98 10.33 -11.69
CA ALA A 151 -6.34 8.91 -11.70
C ALA A 151 -7.68 8.64 -10.98
N VAL A 152 -7.92 9.31 -9.84
CA VAL A 152 -9.19 9.21 -9.11
C VAL A 152 -10.34 9.81 -9.93
N LEU A 153 -10.13 10.97 -10.56
CA LEU A 153 -11.13 11.58 -11.45
C LEU A 153 -11.44 10.68 -12.64
N LEU A 154 -10.42 10.10 -13.27
CA LEU A 154 -10.58 9.12 -14.34
C LEU A 154 -11.41 7.91 -13.90
N ASN A 155 -11.15 7.39 -12.70
CA ASN A 155 -11.93 6.28 -12.13
C ASN A 155 -13.41 6.67 -11.91
N TYR A 156 -13.69 7.92 -11.57
CA TYR A 156 -15.05 8.43 -11.44
C TYR A 156 -15.79 8.54 -12.79
N PHE A 157 -15.10 9.00 -13.84
CA PHE A 157 -15.69 9.15 -15.18
C PHE A 157 -15.73 7.85 -16.00
N ILE A 158 -14.81 6.92 -15.74
CA ILE A 158 -14.75 5.61 -16.39
C ILE A 158 -15.11 4.54 -15.34
N PRO A 159 -16.40 4.20 -15.17
CA PRO A 159 -16.79 3.07 -14.35
C PRO A 159 -16.16 1.81 -14.96
N ASN A 160 -15.41 1.06 -14.14
CA ASN A 160 -14.59 -0.13 -14.50
C ASN A 160 -13.13 0.11 -14.90
N ALA A 161 -12.47 1.21 -14.51
CA ALA A 161 -11.00 1.30 -14.68
C ALA A 161 -10.22 0.22 -13.89
N THR A 162 -10.81 -0.32 -12.81
CA THR A 162 -10.21 -1.38 -11.98
C THR A 162 -10.16 -2.75 -12.65
N THR A 163 -11.02 -3.04 -13.63
CA THR A 163 -10.97 -4.30 -14.40
C THR A 163 -9.93 -4.28 -15.51
N VAL A 164 -9.28 -3.13 -15.78
CA VAL A 164 -8.21 -3.01 -16.79
C VAL A 164 -6.83 -3.35 -16.21
N PHE A 165 -6.67 -3.27 -14.89
CA PHE A 165 -5.39 -3.50 -14.19
C PHE A 165 -5.37 -4.79 -13.35
N VAL A 166 -6.41 -5.64 -13.44
CA VAL A 166 -6.48 -6.97 -12.81
C VAL A 166 -6.36 -8.04 -13.89
#